data_AF-A0A946HVX1-F1
#
_entry.id   AF-A0A946HVX1-F1
#
_cell.length_a   1.000
_cell.length_b   1.000
_cell.length_c   1.000
_cell.angle_alpha   90.00
_cell.angle_beta   90.00
_cell.angle_gamma   90.00
#
_symmetry.space_group_name_H-M   'P 1'
#
loop_
_entity.id
_entity.type
_entity.pdbx_description
1 polymer ?
#
loop_
_entity_poly.entity_id
_entity_poly.type
_entity_poly.pdbx_seq_one_letter_code
_entity_poly.pdbx_strand_id
1 'polypeptide(L)'
;MSDIAPDTLQDSNDLSYLNDDELIRGIEMLFYAYRDFTSDPDEILTKYGFGRAHHRVVHFVGRNPGMTVAELLAILKVTKQSLSRVLSQLVSEAFVVQEKG
;
A
#
# COMPACT_ATOMS: atom_id res chain seq x y z
N MET A 1 32.74 -42.23 -1.64
CA MET A 1 32.25 -41.82 -2.98
C MET A 1 30.74 -41.97 -2.93
N SER A 2 30.11 -41.22 -2.02
CA SER A 2 29.38 -39.96 -2.25
C SER A 2 27.94 -40.24 -2.66
N ASP A 3 27.15 -40.63 -1.65
CA ASP A 3 25.72 -40.40 -1.60
C ASP A 3 25.47 -38.89 -1.68
N ILE A 4 24.99 -38.42 -2.82
CA ILE A 4 24.50 -37.06 -2.99
C ILE A 4 22.98 -37.18 -3.08
N ALA A 5 22.31 -36.59 -2.10
CA ALA A 5 20.87 -36.47 -1.96
C ALA A 5 20.20 -35.99 -3.26
N PRO A 6 18.90 -36.30 -3.48
CA PRO A 6 18.15 -35.73 -4.59
C PRO A 6 18.22 -34.21 -4.48
N ASP A 7 18.75 -33.61 -5.53
CA ASP A 7 18.87 -32.17 -5.72
C ASP A 7 17.52 -31.50 -5.44
N THR A 8 17.43 -30.89 -4.27
CA THR A 8 16.25 -30.21 -3.78
C THR A 8 16.34 -28.76 -4.24
N LEU A 9 16.13 -28.54 -5.53
CA LEU A 9 15.98 -27.21 -6.11
C LEU A 9 14.87 -27.26 -7.17
N GLN A 10 13.62 -27.38 -6.71
CA GLN A 10 12.44 -27.03 -7.49
C GLN A 10 12.38 -25.51 -7.59
N ASP A 11 13.24 -24.99 -8.46
CA ASP A 11 13.47 -23.58 -8.69
C ASP A 11 12.42 -23.04 -9.69
N SER A 12 11.65 -22.06 -9.23
CA SER A 12 11.24 -20.87 -9.99
C SER A 12 10.56 -21.00 -11.36
N ASN A 13 9.84 -22.08 -11.67
CA ASN A 13 9.08 -22.21 -12.94
C ASN A 13 7.58 -22.54 -12.81
N ASP A 14 6.98 -22.20 -11.66
CA ASP A 14 5.57 -22.53 -11.35
C ASP A 14 4.54 -21.60 -12.03
N LEU A 15 4.99 -20.68 -12.89
CA LEU A 15 4.13 -19.80 -13.68
C LEU A 15 3.89 -20.31 -15.11
N SER A 16 4.46 -21.46 -15.50
CA SER A 16 4.25 -22.03 -16.85
C SER A 16 2.89 -22.74 -17.03
N TYR A 17 2.05 -22.78 -15.99
CA TYR A 17 0.76 -23.47 -16.01
C TYR A 17 -0.45 -22.60 -16.33
N LEU A 18 -0.32 -21.26 -16.27
CA LEU A 18 -1.39 -20.36 -16.66
C LEU A 18 -1.18 -19.95 -18.12
N ASN A 19 -2.18 -20.17 -18.97
CA ASN A 19 -2.17 -19.52 -20.27
C ASN A 19 -2.42 -18.01 -20.08
N ASP A 20 -2.07 -17.21 -21.10
CA ASP A 20 -2.19 -15.74 -21.04
C ASP A 20 -3.61 -15.28 -20.64
N ASP A 21 -4.65 -16.02 -21.04
CA ASP A 21 -6.04 -15.70 -20.71
C ASP A 21 -6.35 -15.86 -19.22
N GLU A 22 -5.81 -16.89 -18.56
CA GLU A 22 -5.98 -17.10 -17.12
C GLU A 22 -5.23 -16.04 -16.31
N LEU A 23 -4.04 -15.64 -16.77
CA LEU A 23 -3.28 -14.55 -16.14
C LEU A 23 -4.04 -13.22 -16.25
N ILE A 24 -4.56 -12.89 -17.43
CA ILE A 24 -5.39 -11.69 -17.66
C ILE A 24 -6.60 -11.72 -16.75
N ARG A 25 -7.31 -12.84 -16.67
CA ARG A 25 -8.48 -12.99 -15.81
C ARG A 25 -8.15 -12.78 -14.33
N GLY A 26 -7.00 -13.29 -13.87
CA GLY A 26 -6.51 -13.06 -12.52
C GLY A 26 -6.25 -11.58 -12.23
N ILE A 27 -5.61 -10.87 -13.17
CA ILE A 27 -5.36 -9.43 -13.08
C ILE A 27 -6.68 -8.64 -13.04
N GLU A 28 -7.65 -9.00 -13.89
CA GLU A 28 -8.99 -8.36 -13.91
C GLU A 28 -9.74 -8.58 -12.61
N MET A 29 -9.72 -9.80 -12.07
CA MET A 29 -10.35 -10.10 -10.77
C MET A 29 -9.71 -9.29 -9.64
N LEU A 30 -8.37 -9.19 -9.62
CA LEU A 30 -7.67 -8.36 -8.65
C LEU A 30 -8.06 -6.89 -8.81
N PHE A 31 -8.18 -6.40 -10.04
CA PHE A 31 -8.61 -5.04 -10.32
C PHE A 31 -10.02 -4.76 -9.79
N TYR A 32 -11.00 -5.62 -10.11
CA TYR A 32 -12.38 -5.44 -9.64
C TYR A 32 -12.49 -5.55 -8.13
N ALA A 33 -11.84 -6.56 -7.53
CA ALA A 33 -11.82 -6.73 -6.09
C ALA A 33 -11.20 -5.51 -5.39
N TYR A 34 -10.06 -5.00 -5.88
CA TYR A 34 -9.42 -3.83 -5.30
C TYR A 34 -10.25 -2.55 -5.47
N ARG A 35 -10.87 -2.36 -6.65
CA ARG A 35 -11.78 -1.23 -6.92
C ARG A 35 -12.96 -1.26 -5.95
N ASP A 36 -13.65 -2.39 -5.85
CA ASP A 36 -14.86 -2.52 -5.04
C ASP A 36 -14.50 -2.42 -3.54
N PHE A 37 -13.40 -3.05 -3.11
CA PHE A 37 -12.88 -2.94 -1.73
C PHE A 37 -12.57 -1.49 -1.31
N THR A 38 -12.14 -0.65 -2.25
CA THR A 38 -11.78 0.75 -1.95
C THR A 38 -12.90 1.75 -2.21
N SER A 39 -14.06 1.31 -2.73
CA SER A 39 -15.18 2.20 -3.08
C SER A 39 -15.86 2.82 -1.86
N ASP A 40 -16.34 2.03 -0.90
CA ASP A 40 -16.99 2.56 0.31
C ASP A 40 -16.07 3.50 1.13
N PRO A 41 -14.78 3.18 1.36
CA PRO A 41 -13.87 4.11 2.01
C PRO A 41 -13.66 5.42 1.23
N ASP A 42 -13.61 5.37 -0.10
CA ASP A 42 -13.49 6.58 -0.92
C ASP A 42 -14.70 7.51 -0.75
N GLU A 43 -15.91 6.95 -0.67
CA GLU A 43 -17.12 7.74 -0.44
C GLU A 43 -17.08 8.47 0.91
N ILE A 44 -16.59 7.79 1.95
CA ILE A 44 -16.40 8.39 3.27
C ILE A 44 -15.34 9.50 3.21
N LEU A 45 -14.18 9.22 2.60
CA LEU A 45 -13.08 10.19 2.50
C LEU A 45 -13.48 11.44 1.72
N THR A 46 -14.32 11.28 0.68
CA THR A 46 -14.83 12.41 -0.12
C THR A 46 -15.59 13.42 0.74
N LYS A 47 -16.29 12.99 1.80
CA LYS A 47 -17.00 13.89 2.73
C LYS A 47 -16.06 14.82 3.50
N TYR A 48 -14.78 14.46 3.61
CA TYR A 48 -13.72 15.26 4.23
C TYR A 48 -12.85 15.97 3.19
N GLY A 49 -13.15 15.87 1.90
CA GLY A 49 -12.25 16.33 0.84
C GLY A 49 -10.93 15.56 0.80
N PHE A 50 -10.92 14.33 1.35
CA PHE A 50 -9.76 13.47 1.40
C PHE A 50 -9.76 12.44 0.27
N GLY A 51 -8.56 11.95 -0.03
CA GLY A 51 -8.33 10.80 -0.91
C GLY A 51 -7.50 9.72 -0.21
N ARG A 52 -7.30 8.59 -0.88
CA ARG A 52 -6.61 7.41 -0.33
C ARG A 52 -5.25 7.70 0.32
N ALA A 53 -4.50 8.71 -0.15
CA ALA A 53 -3.23 9.09 0.47
C ALA A 53 -3.39 9.58 1.92
N HIS A 54 -4.46 10.33 2.22
CA HIS A 54 -4.81 10.78 3.56
C HIS A 54 -5.11 9.58 4.46
N HIS A 55 -5.94 8.66 3.97
CA HIS A 55 -6.27 7.44 4.69
C HIS A 55 -5.03 6.61 5.06
N ARG A 56 -4.10 6.43 4.11
CA ARG A 56 -2.85 5.71 4.40
C ARG A 56 -2.01 6.41 5.46
N VAL A 57 -1.88 7.74 5.42
CA VAL A 57 -1.12 8.49 6.43
C VAL A 57 -1.77 8.32 7.81
N VAL A 58 -3.09 8.53 7.92
CA VAL A 58 -3.83 8.36 9.19
C VAL A 58 -3.67 6.93 9.72
N HIS A 59 -3.76 5.92 8.85
CA HIS A 59 -3.58 4.52 9.23
C HIS A 59 -2.20 4.27 9.85
N PHE A 60 -1.12 4.69 9.19
CA PHE A 60 0.24 4.42 9.66
C PHE A 60 0.59 5.22 10.91
N VAL A 61 0.23 6.50 10.96
CA VAL A 61 0.45 7.34 12.15
C VAL A 61 -0.37 6.84 13.35
N GLY A 62 -1.63 6.46 13.13
CA GLY A 62 -2.49 5.92 14.19
C GLY A 62 -2.03 4.56 14.71
N ARG A 63 -1.41 3.73 13.87
CA ARG A 63 -0.82 2.44 14.27
C ARG A 63 0.49 2.61 15.04
N ASN A 64 1.31 3.61 14.68
CA ASN A 64 2.61 3.85 15.30
C ASN A 64 2.76 5.34 15.66
N PRO A 65 2.25 5.78 16.83
CA PRO A 65 2.43 7.16 17.30
C PRO A 65 3.91 7.54 17.39
N GLY A 66 4.25 8.77 17.00
CA GLY A 66 5.64 9.26 16.98
C GLY A 66 6.42 8.91 15.71
N MET A 67 5.79 8.27 14.72
CA MET A 67 6.43 7.99 13.43
C MET A 67 6.93 9.26 12.74
N THR A 68 8.16 9.21 12.24
CA THR A 68 8.80 10.31 11.53
C THR A 68 8.29 10.45 10.09
N VAL A 69 8.44 11.66 9.53
CA VAL A 69 8.13 11.91 8.10
C VAL A 69 9.00 11.04 7.17
N ALA A 70 10.23 10.73 7.57
CA ALA A 70 11.13 9.88 6.79
C ALA A 70 10.63 8.44 6.69
N GLU A 71 10.13 7.88 7.81
CA GLU A 71 9.54 6.53 7.84
C GLU A 71 8.25 6.47 7.01
N LEU A 72 7.40 7.50 7.09
CA LEU A 72 6.21 7.60 6.24
C LEU A 72 6.56 7.57 4.75
N LEU A 73 7.59 8.32 4.33
CA LEU A 73 8.06 8.29 2.94
C LEU A 73 8.58 6.91 2.54
N ALA A 74 9.34 6.26 3.43
CA ALA A 74 9.91 4.95 3.18
C ALA A 74 8.85 3.87 2.98
N ILE A 75 7.75 3.92 3.75
CA ILE A 75 6.65 2.96 3.68
C ILE A 75 5.71 3.29 2.52
N LEU A 76 5.32 4.56 2.36
CA LEU A 76 4.32 4.94 1.35
C LEU A 76 4.87 4.98 -0.07
N LYS A 77 6.20 5.04 -0.24
CA LYS A 77 6.87 5.11 -1.55
C LYS A 77 6.33 6.26 -2.42
N VAL A 78 6.12 7.43 -1.80
CA VAL A 78 5.65 8.66 -2.47
C VAL A 78 6.71 9.76 -2.41
N THR A 79 6.49 10.82 -3.17
CA THR A 79 7.37 11.99 -3.16
C THR A 79 7.16 12.85 -1.90
N LYS A 80 8.22 13.56 -1.47
CA LYS A 80 8.16 14.54 -0.37
C LYS A 80 7.06 15.57 -0.58
N GLN A 81 6.94 16.10 -1.80
CA GLN A 81 5.93 17.10 -2.14
C GLN A 81 4.51 16.54 -2.01
N SER A 82 4.27 15.32 -2.51
CA SER A 82 2.97 14.67 -2.37
C SER A 82 2.61 14.44 -0.90
N LEU A 83 3.57 13.96 -0.10
CA LEU A 83 3.33 13.73 1.32
C LEU A 83 3.10 15.04 2.08
N SER A 84 3.88 16.09 1.78
CA SER A 84 3.74 17.40 2.41
C SER A 84 2.34 17.97 2.22
N ARG A 85 1.75 17.88 1.01
CA ARG A 85 0.39 18.35 0.76
C ARG A 85 -0.64 17.61 1.63
N VAL A 86 -0.52 16.29 1.73
CA VAL A 86 -1.41 15.44 2.54
C VAL A 86 -1.26 15.76 4.03
N LEU A 87 -0.03 15.85 4.55
CA LEU A 87 0.21 16.17 5.95
C LEU A 87 -0.29 17.57 6.31
N SER A 88 -0.07 18.56 5.43
CA SER A 88 -0.58 19.92 5.65
C SER A 88 -2.09 19.94 5.86
N GLN A 89 -2.84 19.22 5.02
CA GLN A 89 -4.30 19.14 5.14
C GLN A 89 -4.73 18.40 6.41
N LEU A 90 -4.12 17.26 6.71
CA LEU A 90 -4.42 16.47 7.92
C LEU A 90 -4.13 17.25 9.21
N VAL A 91 -3.07 18.07 9.24
CA VAL A 91 -2.74 18.93 10.37
C VAL A 91 -3.73 20.09 10.46
N SER A 92 -4.08 20.75 9.35
CA SER A 92 -5.04 21.85 9.37
C SER A 92 -6.44 21.43 9.82
N GLU A 93 -6.83 20.19 9.53
CA GLU A 93 -8.12 19.62 9.93
C GLU A 93 -8.04 18.83 11.25
N ALA A 94 -6.92 18.91 11.96
CA ALA A 94 -6.68 18.32 13.28
C ALA A 94 -6.81 16.78 13.36
N PHE A 95 -6.62 16.06 12.24
CA PHE A 95 -6.54 14.60 12.22
C PHE A 95 -5.16 14.07 12.62
N VAL A 96 -4.11 14.88 12.45
CA VAL A 96 -2.73 14.55 12.81
C VAL A 96 -2.10 15.75 13.49
N VAL A 97 -1.29 15.51 14.53
CA VAL A 97 -0.43 16.52 15.14
C VAL A 97 1.01 16.26 14.70
N GLN A 98 1.69 17.33 14.27
CA GLN A 98 3.11 17.28 13.95
C GLN A 98 3.89 18.10 14.95
N GLU A 99 4.78 17.44 15.68
CA GLU A 99 5.74 18.09 16.58
C GLU A 99 7.08 18.25 15.88
N LYS A 100 7.77 19.37 16.15
CA LYS A 100 9.17 19.51 15.73
C LYS A 100 10.02 18.71 16.71
N GLY A 101 10.73 17.72 16.18
CA GLY A 101 11.83 17.05 16.89
C GLY A 101 13.02 17.97 17.06
#